data_AF-A0A388S922-F1
#
_entry.id   AF-A0A388S922-F1
#
_cell.length_a   1.000
_cell.length_b   1.000
_cell.length_c   1.000
_cell.angle_alpha   90.00
_cell.angle_beta   90.00
_cell.angle_gamma   90.00
#
_symmetry.space_group_name_H-M   'P 1'
#
loop_
_entity.id
_entity.type
_entity.pdbx_description
1 polymer ?
#
loop_
_entity_poly.entity_id
_entity_poly.type
_entity_poly.pdbx_seq_one_letter_code
_entity_poly.pdbx_strand_id
1 'polypeptide(L)'
;MTDPIQADWLLATLEDTRDALDTAIDSLSRHPEEAEEILTEEIAAAYAKLNYAVNTARCGAEGLDTMEDDELVAYPVKELPF
;
A
#
# COMPACT_ATOMS: atom_id res chain seq x y z
N MET A 1 9.16 18.34 15.47
CA MET A 1 9.73 18.03 14.14
C MET A 1 9.35 16.60 13.85
N THR A 2 8.62 16.34 12.77
CA THR A 2 8.35 14.98 12.29
C THR A 2 9.63 14.39 11.72
N ASP A 3 9.84 13.09 11.89
CA ASP A 3 10.99 12.37 11.32
C ASP A 3 11.01 12.48 9.78
N PRO A 4 12.20 12.54 9.17
CA PRO A 4 12.32 12.61 7.72
C PRO A 4 11.75 11.35 7.05
N ILE A 5 11.32 11.47 5.79
CA ILE A 5 10.90 10.31 5.01
C ILE A 5 12.10 9.39 4.79
N GLN A 6 11.92 8.11 5.02
CA GLN A 6 12.89 7.06 4.72
C GLN A 6 12.74 6.63 3.25
N ALA A 7 13.53 7.24 2.37
CA ALA A 7 13.37 7.09 0.92
C ALA A 7 13.54 5.64 0.43
N ASP A 8 14.54 4.90 0.94
CA ASP A 8 14.77 3.51 0.54
C ASP A 8 13.62 2.59 0.95
N TRP A 9 13.04 2.84 2.13
CA TRP A 9 11.87 2.12 2.62
C TRP A 9 10.61 2.43 1.80
N LEU A 10 10.38 3.73 1.54
CA LEU A 10 9.27 4.16 0.70
C LEU A 10 9.39 3.56 -0.72
N LEU A 11 10.60 3.50 -1.28
CA LEU A 11 10.82 2.84 -2.56
C LEU A 11 10.46 1.35 -2.49
N ALA A 12 10.97 0.61 -1.50
CA ALA A 12 10.70 -0.82 -1.37
C ALA A 12 9.20 -1.13 -1.22
N THR A 13 8.46 -0.33 -0.46
CA THR A 13 7.01 -0.51 -0.27
C THR A 13 6.19 -0.08 -1.49
N LEU A 14 6.66 0.90 -2.26
CA LEU A 14 6.07 1.25 -3.56
C LEU A 14 6.33 0.17 -4.62
N GLU A 15 7.48 -0.51 -4.58
CA GLU A 15 7.75 -1.66 -5.46
C GLU A 15 6.80 -2.82 -5.16
N ASP A 16 6.53 -3.10 -3.87
CA ASP A 16 5.52 -4.10 -3.47
C ASP A 16 4.10 -3.70 -3.92
N THR A 17 3.77 -2.41 -3.86
CA THR A 17 2.50 -1.89 -4.38
C THR A 17 2.41 -2.03 -5.90
N ARG A 18 3.50 -1.77 -6.63
CA ARG A 18 3.58 -1.97 -8.09
C ARG A 18 3.34 -3.43 -8.45
N ASP A 19 3.98 -4.37 -7.76
CA ASP A 19 3.85 -5.79 -8.06
C ASP A 19 2.40 -6.29 -7.84
N ALA A 20 1.72 -5.79 -6.80
CA ALA A 20 0.30 -6.05 -6.58
C ALA A 20 -0.60 -5.47 -7.69
N LEU A 21 -0.29 -4.25 -8.16
CA LEU A 21 -1.04 -3.62 -9.24
C LEU A 21 -0.81 -4.32 -10.59
N ASP A 22 0.42 -4.74 -10.87
CA ASP A 22 0.74 -5.52 -12.08
C ASP A 22 -0.03 -6.84 -12.09
N THR A 23 -0.21 -7.47 -10.92
CA THR A 23 -1.06 -8.66 -10.77
C THR A 23 -2.53 -8.35 -11.11
N ALA A 24 -3.10 -7.29 -10.53
CA ALA A 24 -4.48 -6.87 -10.80
C ALA A 24 -4.72 -6.54 -12.28
N ILE A 25 -3.75 -5.88 -12.93
CA ILE A 25 -3.82 -5.56 -14.36
C ILE A 25 -3.78 -6.83 -15.19
N ASP A 26 -2.90 -7.78 -14.87
CA ASP A 26 -2.77 -9.04 -15.59
C ASP A 26 -4.02 -9.92 -15.44
N SER A 27 -4.56 -10.04 -14.21
CA SER A 27 -5.82 -10.72 -13.92
C SER A 27 -6.97 -10.11 -14.73
N LEU A 28 -7.16 -8.79 -14.67
CA LEU A 28 -8.26 -8.11 -15.36
C LEU A 28 -8.14 -8.18 -16.89
N SER A 29 -6.90 -8.20 -17.39
CA SER A 29 -6.64 -8.33 -18.83
C SER A 29 -6.99 -9.73 -19.34
N ARG A 30 -6.86 -10.77 -18.52
CA ARG A 30 -7.19 -12.16 -18.87
C ARG A 30 -8.65 -12.52 -18.61
N HIS A 31 -9.21 -11.96 -17.54
CA HIS A 31 -10.52 -12.31 -16.99
C HIS A 31 -11.35 -11.04 -16.70
N PRO A 32 -11.75 -10.28 -17.74
CA PRO A 32 -12.57 -9.08 -17.54
C PRO A 32 -13.93 -9.37 -16.88
N GLU A 33 -14.42 -10.60 -16.96
CA GLU A 33 -15.62 -11.07 -16.27
C GLU A 33 -15.49 -11.15 -14.74
N GLU A 34 -14.26 -11.23 -14.22
CA GLU A 34 -13.94 -11.32 -12.79
C GLU A 34 -13.69 -9.92 -12.16
N ALA A 35 -14.05 -8.84 -12.87
CA ALA A 35 -13.75 -7.46 -12.46
C ALA A 35 -14.22 -7.09 -11.03
N GLU A 36 -15.34 -7.63 -10.57
CA GLU A 36 -15.83 -7.38 -9.21
C GLU A 36 -14.90 -8.02 -8.16
N GLU A 37 -14.47 -9.26 -8.38
CA GLU A 37 -13.56 -9.98 -7.48
C GLU A 37 -12.19 -9.29 -7.45
N ILE A 38 -11.65 -8.97 -8.64
CA ILE A 38 -10.38 -8.23 -8.78
C ILE A 38 -10.45 -6.87 -8.07
N LEU A 39 -11.59 -6.17 -8.15
CA LEU A 39 -11.79 -4.90 -7.44
C LEU A 39 -11.79 -5.08 -5.92
N THR A 40 -12.52 -6.08 -5.41
CA THR A 40 -12.68 -6.29 -3.97
C THR A 40 -11.49 -6.96 -3.31
N GLU A 41 -10.64 -7.66 -4.06
CA GLU A 41 -9.51 -8.43 -3.54
C GLU A 41 -8.17 -7.84 -3.98
N GLU A 42 -7.84 -7.89 -5.27
CA GLU A 42 -6.51 -7.53 -5.76
C GLU A 42 -6.25 -6.01 -5.70
N ILE A 43 -7.22 -5.20 -6.13
CA ILE A 43 -7.13 -3.75 -6.02
C ILE A 43 -7.18 -3.31 -4.55
N ALA A 44 -7.98 -3.99 -3.71
CA ALA A 44 -8.00 -3.74 -2.27
C ALA A 44 -6.62 -4.04 -1.62
N ALA A 45 -5.95 -5.11 -2.04
CA ALA A 45 -4.60 -5.42 -1.59
C ALA A 45 -3.58 -4.35 -2.02
N ALA A 46 -3.67 -3.84 -3.26
CA ALA A 46 -2.84 -2.73 -3.72
C ALA A 46 -3.07 -1.46 -2.88
N TYR A 47 -4.32 -1.14 -2.52
CA TYR A 47 -4.63 -0.04 -1.61
C TYR A 47 -4.03 -0.24 -0.21
N ALA A 48 -4.14 -1.45 0.36
CA ALA A 48 -3.56 -1.76 1.66
C ALA A 48 -2.03 -1.55 1.65
N LYS A 49 -1.35 -1.97 0.58
CA LYS A 49 0.10 -1.77 0.39
C LYS A 49 0.47 -0.29 0.20
N LEU A 50 -0.34 0.47 -0.53
CA LEU A 50 -0.13 1.90 -0.68
C LEU A 50 -0.31 2.65 0.65
N ASN A 51 -1.35 2.29 1.41
CA ASN A 51 -1.58 2.82 2.75
C ASN A 51 -0.40 2.48 3.67
N TYR A 52 0.09 1.24 3.63
CA TYR A 52 1.28 0.80 4.34
C TYR A 52 2.51 1.64 4.02
N ALA A 53 2.78 1.88 2.73
CA ALA A 53 3.88 2.72 2.29
C ALA A 53 3.81 4.13 2.88
N VAL A 54 2.61 4.74 2.89
CA VAL A 54 2.40 6.09 3.43
C VAL A 54 2.52 6.12 4.96
N ASN A 55 1.85 5.18 5.64
CA ASN A 55 1.80 5.12 7.10
C ASN A 55 3.17 4.82 7.72
N THR A 56 4.00 4.05 7.01
CA THR A 56 5.36 3.67 7.48
C THR A 56 6.48 4.54 6.92
N ALA A 57 6.18 5.52 6.05
CA ALA A 57 7.20 6.31 5.34
C ALA A 57 8.24 7.01 6.25
N ARG A 58 7.91 7.26 7.52
CA ARG A 58 8.78 7.95 8.49
C ARG A 58 9.45 7.02 9.51
N CYS A 59 8.78 5.94 9.90
CA CYS A 59 9.31 4.95 10.84
C CYS A 59 10.06 3.81 10.14
N GLY A 60 9.80 3.57 8.86
CA GLY A 60 10.41 2.49 8.10
C GLY A 60 10.07 1.12 8.66
N ALA A 61 11.07 0.24 8.69
CA ALA A 61 10.95 -1.11 9.25
C ALA A 61 10.49 -1.13 10.70
N GLU A 62 10.85 -0.11 11.50
CA GLU A 62 10.41 0.00 12.90
C GLU A 62 8.89 0.14 13.02
N GLY A 63 8.21 0.58 11.96
CA GLY A 63 6.74 0.63 11.91
C GLY A 63 6.10 -0.74 12.15
N LEU A 64 6.75 -1.82 11.73
CA LEU A 64 6.27 -3.19 11.94
C LEU A 64 6.28 -3.62 13.40
N ASP A 65 7.19 -3.05 14.20
CA ASP A 65 7.32 -3.38 15.62
C ASP A 65 6.53 -2.42 16.53
N THR A 66 6.05 -1.30 15.97
CA THR A 66 5.54 -0.16 16.75
C THR A 66 4.09 0.22 16.45
N MET A 67 3.55 -0.25 15.32
CA MET A 67 2.18 0.05 14.89
C MET A 67 1.32 -1.22 14.94
N GLU A 68 0.03 -1.07 15.20
CA GLU A 68 -0.92 -2.17 15.08
C GLU A 68 -1.18 -2.51 13.59
N ASP A 69 -1.51 -3.77 13.28
CA ASP A 69 -1.75 -4.23 11.91
C ASP A 69 -2.81 -3.41 11.17
N ASP A 70 -3.88 -3.01 11.88
CA ASP A 70 -4.93 -2.18 11.30
C ASP A 70 -4.43 -0.75 11.00
N GLU A 71 -3.51 -0.21 11.79
CA GLU A 71 -2.92 1.12 11.58
C GLU A 71 -1.98 1.12 10.37
N LEU A 72 -1.32 0.00 10.11
CA LEU A 72 -0.44 -0.17 8.96
C LEU A 72 -1.20 0.02 7.64
N VAL A 73 -2.39 -0.56 7.51
CA VAL A 73 -3.17 -0.55 6.26
C VAL A 73 -4.32 0.46 6.23
N ALA A 74 -4.55 1.18 7.33
CA ALA A 74 -5.59 2.22 7.42
C ALA A 74 -5.37 3.35 6.41
N TYR A 75 -6.47 3.97 5.97
CA TYR A 75 -6.40 5.14 5.10
C TYR A 75 -5.55 6.25 5.74
N PRO A 76 -4.56 6.84 5.04
CA PRO A 76 -3.65 7.81 5.63
C PRO A 76 -4.37 9.12 5.99
N VAL A 77 -4.67 9.31 7.27
CA VAL A 77 -5.43 10.47 7.76
C VAL A 77 -4.58 11.76 7.81
N LYS A 78 -3.25 11.64 7.85
CA LYS A 78 -2.34 12.75 8.20
C LYS A 78 -1.65 13.46 7.04
N GLU A 79 -1.52 12.83 5.86
CA GLU A 79 -0.55 13.31 4.84
C GLU A 79 -1.11 13.62 3.45
N LEU A 80 -2.37 13.30 3.14
CA LEU A 80 -2.92 13.59 1.80
C LEU A 80 -3.80 14.85 1.83
N PRO A 81 -3.39 15.96 1.16
CA PRO A 81 -4.28 17.08 0.93
C PRO A 81 -5.36 16.60 -0.06
N PHE A 82 -6.61 16.70 0.35
CA PHE A 82 -7.78 16.40 -0.48
C PHE A 82 -7.71 17.05 -1.87
#